data_AF-A0A1E3X738-F1
#
_entry.id   AF-A0A1E3X738-F1
#
_cell.length_a   1.000
_cell.length_b   1.000
_cell.length_c   1.000
_cell.angle_alpha   90.00
_cell.angle_beta   90.00
_cell.angle_gamma   90.00
#
_symmetry.space_group_name_H-M   'P 1'
#
loop_
_entity.id
_entity.type
_entity.pdbx_description
1 polymer ?
#
loop_
_entity_poly.entity_id
_entity_poly.type
_entity_poly.pdbx_seq_one_letter_code
_entity_poly.pdbx_strand_id
1 'polypeptide(L)'
;MIIIFASCLLVLIISLGIKVYNQQSVERGVVIANECKIRYGPGEEYEPKFEIHEGAEVKIEDKKDKWYKVYVYVDIEDIREDEEKKDIEFKKGWISEAKVGKI
;
A
#
# COMPACT_ATOMS: atom_id res chain seq x y z
N MET A 1 -21.29 7.03 -39.50
CA MET A 1 -21.84 7.07 -38.13
C MET A 1 -21.55 5.80 -37.33
N ILE A 2 -21.96 4.61 -37.80
CA ILE A 2 -21.76 3.33 -37.08
C ILE A 2 -20.29 3.00 -36.77
N ILE A 3 -19.37 3.23 -37.71
CA ILE A 3 -17.93 2.95 -37.53
C ILE A 3 -17.32 3.87 -36.44
N ILE A 4 -17.77 5.12 -36.35
CA ILE A 4 -17.32 6.07 -35.33
C ILE A 4 -17.80 5.61 -33.95
N PHE A 5 -19.08 5.22 -33.83
CA PHE A 5 -19.62 4.66 -32.59
C PHE A 5 -18.89 3.37 -32.16
N ALA A 6 -18.60 2.46 -33.11
CA ALA A 6 -17.85 1.25 -32.83
C ALA A 6 -16.41 1.55 -32.35
N SER A 7 -15.75 2.55 -32.96
CA SER A 7 -14.41 2.98 -32.54
C SER A 7 -14.41 3.60 -31.13
N CYS A 8 -15.41 4.41 -30.78
CA CYS A 8 -15.55 4.96 -29.43
C CYS A 8 -15.76 3.86 -28.38
N LEU A 9 -16.59 2.87 -28.69
CA LEU A 9 -16.81 1.73 -27.79
C LEU A 9 -15.54 0.91 -27.58
N LEU A 10 -14.74 0.70 -28.64
CA LEU A 10 -13.49 -0.03 -28.56
C LEU A 10 -12.45 0.70 -27.69
N VAL A 11 -12.34 2.02 -27.81
CA VAL A 11 -11.45 2.84 -26.96
C VAL A 11 -11.89 2.80 -25.50
N LEU A 12 -13.19 2.84 -25.22
CA LEU A 12 -13.70 2.73 -23.84
C LEU A 12 -13.32 1.39 -23.22
N ILE A 13 -13.52 0.27 -23.93
CA ILE A 13 -13.18 -1.07 -23.44
C ILE A 13 -11.68 -1.19 -23.14
N ILE A 14 -10.82 -0.66 -24.02
CA ILE A 14 -9.37 -0.66 -23.82
C ILE A 14 -8.99 0.16 -22.57
N SER A 15 -9.58 1.35 -22.40
CA SER A 15 -9.32 2.19 -21.21
C SER A 15 -9.73 1.53 -19.90
N LEU A 16 -10.86 0.81 -19.89
CA LEU A 16 -11.34 0.05 -18.75
C LEU A 16 -10.41 -1.14 -18.46
N GLY A 17 -9.96 -1.85 -19.50
CA GLY A 17 -9.00 -2.94 -19.38
C GLY A 17 -7.66 -2.49 -18.78
N ILE A 18 -7.12 -1.36 -19.23
CA ILE A 18 -5.86 -0.80 -18.68
C ILE A 18 -6.02 -0.43 -17.21
N LYS A 19 -7.15 0.19 -16.82
CA LYS A 19 -7.40 0.56 -15.42
C LYS A 19 -7.47 -0.66 -14.51
N VAL A 20 -8.16 -1.72 -14.95
CA VAL A 20 -8.25 -2.99 -14.21
C VAL A 20 -6.89 -3.66 -14.10
N TYR A 21 -6.10 -3.66 -15.17
CA TYR A 21 -4.76 -4.24 -15.19
C TYR A 21 -3.81 -3.57 -14.19
N ASN A 22 -3.75 -2.23 -14.16
CA ASN A 22 -2.88 -1.51 -13.24
C ASN A 22 -3.28 -1.71 -11.77
N GLN A 23 -4.58 -1.85 -11.50
CA GLN A 23 -5.10 -2.03 -10.13
C GLN A 23 -4.72 -3.39 -9.50
N GLN A 24 -4.29 -4.37 -10.32
CA GLN A 24 -3.97 -5.71 -9.84
C GLN A 24 -2.48 -5.88 -9.48
N SER A 25 -1.62 -4.92 -9.80
CA SER A 25 -0.21 -4.97 -9.39
C SER A 25 -0.09 -4.72 -7.88
N VAL A 26 0.17 -5.79 -7.12
CA VAL A 26 0.46 -5.69 -5.69
C VAL A 26 1.95 -5.35 -5.56
N GLU A 27 2.26 -4.06 -5.40
CA GLU A 27 3.61 -3.63 -5.07
C GLU A 27 3.91 -3.97 -3.60
N ARG A 28 5.10 -4.55 -3.36
CA ARG A 28 5.60 -4.86 -2.01
C ARG A 28 6.90 -4.11 -1.77
N GLY A 29 7.20 -3.90 -0.50
CA GLY A 29 8.48 -3.34 -0.09
C GLY A 29 8.84 -3.76 1.32
N VAL A 30 10.08 -3.47 1.69
CA VAL A 30 10.64 -3.70 3.00
C VAL A 30 11.12 -2.36 3.55
N VAL A 31 10.85 -2.10 4.82
CA VAL A 31 11.38 -0.91 5.50
C VAL A 31 12.88 -1.08 5.68
N ILE A 32 13.66 -0.12 5.19
CA ILE A 32 15.14 -0.12 5.26
C ILE A 32 15.69 0.88 6.29
N ALA A 33 14.82 1.67 6.92
CA ALA A 33 15.21 2.62 7.95
C ALA A 33 15.06 1.98 9.33
N ASN A 34 16.07 2.14 10.20
CA ASN A 34 16.05 1.68 11.60
C ASN A 34 14.75 2.01 12.33
N GLU A 35 14.27 3.24 12.15
CA GLU A 35 13.04 3.74 12.76
C GLU A 35 12.23 4.50 11.72
N CYS A 36 10.98 4.09 11.50
CA CYS A 36 10.09 4.75 10.57
C CYS A 36 8.71 4.99 11.15
N LYS A 37 8.30 6.26 11.13
CA LYS A 37 6.98 6.70 11.57
C LYS A 37 6.00 6.64 10.42
N ILE A 38 4.96 5.84 10.58
CA ILE A 38 3.80 5.80 9.69
C ILE A 38 2.87 6.94 10.07
N ARG A 39 2.56 7.82 9.13
CA ARG A 39 1.75 9.04 9.35
C ARG A 39 0.33 8.90 8.84
N TYR A 40 -0.57 9.77 9.30
CA TYR A 40 -1.96 9.83 8.81
C TYR A 40 -2.09 10.37 7.39
N GLY A 41 -1.11 11.15 6.92
CA GLY A 41 -1.11 11.75 5.59
C GLY A 41 0.29 11.80 4.94
N PRO A 42 0.34 12.13 3.64
CA PRO A 42 1.56 12.19 2.86
C PRO A 42 2.29 13.52 3.10
N GLY A 43 3.06 13.59 4.18
CA GLY A 43 3.79 14.80 4.54
C GLY A 43 4.33 14.76 5.97
N GLU A 44 5.32 15.58 6.26
CA GLU A 44 5.91 15.69 7.61
C GLU A 44 5.00 16.49 8.56
N GLU A 45 4.06 17.27 8.02
CA GLU A 45 3.04 18.03 8.74
C GLU A 45 1.97 17.15 9.38
N TYR A 46 1.78 15.92 8.91
CA TYR A 46 0.80 14.99 9.45
C TYR A 46 1.36 14.25 10.66
N GLU A 47 0.56 14.08 11.70
CA GLU A 47 0.98 13.37 12.91
C GLU A 47 1.37 11.90 12.64
N PRO A 48 2.41 11.38 13.33
CA PRO A 48 2.70 9.95 13.37
C PRO A 48 1.53 9.17 14.00
N LYS A 49 1.13 8.09 13.34
CA LYS A 49 0.11 7.16 13.81
C LYS A 49 0.71 6.00 14.60
N PHE A 50 1.82 5.45 14.11
CA PHE A 50 2.59 4.38 14.75
C PHE A 50 3.98 4.30 14.14
N GLU A 51 4.83 3.48 14.72
CA GLU A 51 6.22 3.30 14.32
C GLU A 51 6.46 1.86 13.88
N ILE A 52 7.35 1.69 12.92
CA ILE A 52 7.82 0.40 12.40
C ILE A 52 9.33 0.44 12.23
N HIS A 53 9.95 -0.72 12.33
CA HIS A 53 11.40 -0.87 12.27
C HIS A 53 11.85 -1.46 10.94
N GLU A 54 13.16 -1.42 10.72
CA GLU A 54 13.83 -2.05 9.60
C GLU A 54 13.46 -3.55 9.50
N GLY A 55 13.30 -4.04 8.27
CA GLY A 55 12.91 -5.42 7.97
C GLY A 55 11.39 -5.65 7.93
N ALA A 56 10.58 -4.69 8.36
CA ALA A 56 9.13 -4.82 8.27
C ALA A 56 8.66 -4.87 6.80
N GLU A 57 7.91 -5.92 6.44
CA GLU A 57 7.28 -6.04 5.13
C GLU A 57 6.02 -5.18 5.04
N VAL A 58 5.89 -4.47 3.93
CA VAL A 58 4.76 -3.60 3.65
C VAL A 58 4.21 -3.84 2.26
N LYS A 59 2.89 -3.78 2.13
CA LYS A 59 2.21 -3.72 0.83
C LYS A 59 1.97 -2.27 0.46
N ILE A 60 2.48 -1.85 -0.70
CA ILE A 60 2.26 -0.51 -1.25
C ILE A 60 0.92 -0.50 -1.96
N GLU A 61 0.01 0.37 -1.51
CA GLU A 61 -1.32 0.55 -2.10
C GLU A 61 -1.32 1.71 -3.10
N ASP A 62 -0.61 2.79 -2.78
CA ASP A 62 -0.63 4.01 -3.56
C ASP A 62 0.67 4.80 -3.38
N LYS A 63 0.95 5.69 -4.33
CA LYS A 63 2.08 6.62 -4.29
C LYS A 63 1.57 8.04 -4.51
N LYS A 64 1.94 8.94 -3.59
CA LYS A 64 1.72 10.38 -3.75
C LYS A 64 3.02 11.13 -3.46
N ASP A 65 3.49 11.88 -4.44
CA ASP A 65 4.76 12.61 -4.39
C ASP A 65 5.93 11.69 -3.99
N LYS A 66 6.50 11.89 -2.80
CA LYS A 66 7.60 11.09 -2.22
C LYS A 66 7.14 10.20 -1.07
N TRP A 67 5.85 9.85 -1.05
CA TRP A 67 5.21 9.07 -0.01
C TRP A 67 4.49 7.85 -0.58
N TYR A 68 4.62 6.72 0.10
CA TYR A 68 3.84 5.53 -0.13
C TYR A 68 2.73 5.41 0.90
N LYS A 69 1.54 5.07 0.43
CA LYS A 69 0.47 4.57 1.29
C LYS A 69 0.64 3.06 1.41
N VAL A 70 0.83 2.58 2.63
CA VAL A 70 1.19 1.20 2.89
C VAL A 70 0.25 0.52 3.86
N TYR A 71 0.11 -0.80 3.68
CA TYR A 71 -0.43 -1.72 4.67
C TYR A 71 0.73 -2.44 5.33
N VAL A 72 0.79 -2.33 6.65
CA VAL A 72 1.75 -3.04 7.50
C VAL A 72 1.03 -4.25 8.09
N TYR A 73 1.64 -5.42 7.94
CA TYR A 73 1.24 -6.64 8.62
C TYR A 73 1.89 -6.63 10.01
N VAL A 74 1.08 -6.59 11.06
CA VAL A 74 1.57 -6.69 12.43
C VAL A 74 1.19 -8.07 12.95
N ASP A 75 2.17 -8.96 13.04
CA ASP A 75 1.99 -10.23 13.74
C ASP A 75 1.91 -9.92 15.24
N ILE A 76 0.71 -9.99 15.79
CA ILE A 76 0.52 -9.91 17.24
C ILE A 76 0.82 -11.30 17.78
N GLU A 77 2.02 -11.50 18.34
CA GLU A 77 2.31 -12.64 19.20
C GLU A 77 1.57 -12.45 20.52
N ASP A 78 0.32 -12.90 20.59
CA ASP A 78 -0.43 -12.98 21.84
C ASP A 78 0.15 -14.13 22.68
N ILE A 79 0.94 -13.81 23.71
CA ILE A 79 1.49 -14.79 24.67
C ILE A 79 0.39 -15.21 25.66
N ARG A 80 -0.71 -15.78 25.15
CA ARG A 80 -1.74 -16.41 25.98
C ARG A 80 -2.04 -17.78 25.40
N GLU A 81 -1.51 -18.79 26.09
CA GLU A 81 -1.93 -20.19 25.99
C GLU A 81 -3.42 -20.27 26.31
N ASP A 82 -4.30 -20.04 25.34
CA ASP A 82 -5.63 -20.64 25.21
C ASP A 82 -6.37 -20.00 24.00
N GLU A 83 -6.61 -20.81 22.97
CA GLU A 83 -7.40 -20.56 21.74
C GLU A 83 -6.82 -19.59 20.68
N GLU A 84 -6.19 -20.19 19.67
CA GLU A 84 -5.69 -19.56 18.44
C GLU A 84 -6.80 -18.84 17.65
N LYS A 85 -6.85 -17.53 17.78
CA LYS A 85 -7.37 -16.64 16.74
C LYS A 85 -6.30 -15.60 16.42
N LYS A 86 -5.46 -15.89 15.42
CA LYS A 86 -4.51 -14.92 14.86
C LYS A 86 -5.29 -13.80 14.18
N ASP A 87 -5.73 -12.82 14.95
CA ASP A 87 -6.31 -11.61 14.40
C ASP A 87 -5.17 -10.78 13.79
N ILE A 88 -4.95 -10.96 12.48
CA ILE A 88 -3.98 -10.16 11.71
C ILE A 88 -4.53 -8.73 11.64
N GLU A 89 -3.98 -7.83 12.47
CA GLU A 89 -4.37 -6.43 12.43
C GLU A 89 -3.62 -5.70 11.30
N PHE A 90 -4.36 -5.29 10.27
CA PHE A 90 -3.81 -4.51 9.17
C PHE A 90 -3.77 -3.03 9.54
N LYS A 91 -2.57 -2.49 9.78
CA LYS A 91 -2.41 -1.06 10.02
C LYS A 91 -2.03 -0.34 8.73
N LYS A 92 -2.82 0.68 8.37
CA LYS A 92 -2.58 1.55 7.22
C LYS A 92 -2.02 2.90 7.61
N GLY A 93 -1.17 3.47 6.75
CA GLY A 93 -0.76 4.86 6.78
C GLY A 93 0.29 5.21 5.73
N TRP A 94 0.93 6.37 5.89
CA TRP A 94 1.88 6.92 4.94
C TRP A 94 3.33 6.83 5.42
N ILE A 95 4.21 6.39 4.53
CA ILE A 95 5.65 6.27 4.75
C ILE A 95 6.42 6.99 3.66
N SER A 96 7.57 7.59 4.00
CA SER A 96 8.45 8.20 3.00
C SER A 96 9.03 7.12 2.07
N GLU A 97 8.98 7.36 0.77
CA GLU A 97 9.52 6.46 -0.26
C GLU A 97 11.01 6.13 -0.02
N ALA A 98 11.78 7.11 0.47
CA ALA A 98 13.21 6.91 0.76
C ALA A 98 13.49 5.88 1.86
N LYS A 99 12.47 5.49 2.63
CA LYS A 99 12.59 4.52 3.74
C LYS A 99 12.07 3.13 3.39
N VAL A 100 11.62 2.91 2.15
CA VAL A 100 11.08 1.64 1.68
C VAL A 100 11.88 1.15 0.47
N GLY A 101 12.53 -0.01 0.62
CA GLY A 101 13.11 -0.74 -0.50
C GLY A 101 12.03 -1.57 -1.19
N LYS A 102 11.81 -1.35 -2.50
CA LYS A 102 10.89 -2.19 -3.29
C LYS A 102 11.51 -3.56 -3.56
N ILE A 103 10.66 -4.59 -3.59
CA ILE A 103 11.04 -5.99 -3.88
C ILE A 103 10.27 -6.53 -5.09
#